data_AF-A0A345YRP2-F1
#
_entry.id   AF-A0A345YRP2-F1
#
_cell.length_a   1.000
_cell.length_b   1.000
_cell.length_c   1.000
_cell.angle_alpha   90.00
_cell.angle_beta   90.00
_cell.angle_gamma   90.00
#
_symmetry.space_group_name_H-M   'P 1'
#
loop_
_entity.id
_entity.type
_entity.pdbx_description
1 polymer ?
#
loop_
_entity_poly.entity_id
_entity_poly.type
_entity_poly.pdbx_seq_one_letter_code
_entity_poly.pdbx_strand_id
1 'polypeptide(L)'
;MSPAPPGRPTRQARTERRPRFGTMLGIPVPLVLLALVAAALLGVQLAGALEQTTAGRTRSVTTSTDTVPGAGKNSAGDPVLTEATLGTEVQRLVDTGTIQPMTSFDAAQCLREQGVSDSILILEEVAWGGDGTAGWLLVHGPMDRETLRANGGIVSATVVLPSCGTGDEDRTPAEDLLWSGDVMIGAL
;
A
#
# COMPACT_ATOMS: atom_id res chain seq x y z
N MET A 1 8.36 -60.79 -73.33
CA MET A 1 7.80 -59.42 -73.28
C MET A 1 6.38 -59.57 -72.74
N SER A 2 6.08 -59.33 -71.45
CA SER A 2 5.86 -58.07 -70.68
C SER A 2 4.62 -57.26 -71.12
N PRO A 3 3.88 -56.58 -70.21
CA PRO A 3 3.61 -56.88 -68.78
C PRO A 3 2.18 -56.47 -68.26
N ALA A 4 1.95 -56.77 -66.97
CA ALA A 4 1.25 -55.97 -65.93
C ALA A 4 -0.29 -56.04 -65.66
N PRO A 5 -0.73 -55.86 -64.38
CA PRO A 5 -1.85 -56.58 -63.75
C PRO A 5 -2.87 -55.67 -62.97
N PRO A 6 -3.54 -56.10 -61.86
CA PRO A 6 -4.99 -55.96 -61.63
C PRO A 6 -5.46 -54.59 -61.09
N GLY A 7 -6.68 -54.19 -61.47
CA GLY A 7 -7.33 -52.97 -60.97
C GLY A 7 -7.83 -53.10 -59.53
N ARG A 8 -7.21 -52.36 -58.61
CA ARG A 8 -7.64 -52.14 -57.23
C ARG A 8 -8.44 -50.83 -57.16
N PRO A 9 -9.69 -50.78 -56.65
CA PRO A 9 -10.30 -49.51 -56.30
C PRO A 9 -9.71 -49.00 -54.97
N THR A 10 -9.20 -47.79 -55.03
CA THR A 10 -8.76 -46.93 -53.93
C THR A 10 -9.95 -46.57 -53.05
N ARG A 11 -9.92 -46.97 -51.77
CA ARG A 11 -10.88 -46.49 -50.77
C ARG A 11 -10.23 -45.44 -49.89
N GLN A 12 -10.89 -44.29 -49.88
CA GLN A 12 -10.96 -43.29 -48.82
C GLN A 12 -9.74 -42.40 -48.56
N ALA A 13 -9.80 -41.27 -49.27
CA ALA A 13 -9.71 -39.93 -48.69
C ALA A 13 -9.82 -39.88 -47.16
N ARG A 14 -8.72 -39.46 -46.52
CA ARG A 14 -8.79 -38.60 -45.35
C ARG A 14 -7.83 -37.45 -45.58
N THR A 15 -8.33 -36.45 -46.30
CA THR A 15 -7.67 -35.15 -46.38
C THR A 15 -7.78 -34.54 -44.99
N GLU A 16 -6.78 -34.80 -44.14
CA GLU A 16 -6.54 -34.01 -42.95
C GLU A 16 -6.29 -32.58 -43.41
N ARG A 17 -7.32 -31.73 -43.32
CA ARG A 17 -7.18 -30.29 -43.46
C ARG A 17 -6.32 -29.80 -42.31
N ARG A 18 -5.00 -29.75 -42.54
CA ARG A 18 -4.06 -28.96 -41.74
C ARG A 18 -4.55 -27.51 -41.73
N PRO A 19 -4.85 -26.90 -40.57
CA PRO A 19 -5.15 -25.48 -40.52
C PRO A 19 -3.86 -24.72 -40.85
N ARG A 20 -3.85 -24.04 -42.00
CA ARG A 20 -2.79 -23.09 -42.38
C ARG A 20 -3.01 -21.82 -41.56
N PHE A 21 -2.25 -21.67 -40.49
CA PHE A 21 -2.16 -20.41 -39.75
C PHE A 21 -1.43 -19.39 -40.62
N GLY A 22 -2.18 -18.39 -41.11
CA GLY A 22 -1.62 -17.31 -41.91
C GLY A 22 -0.69 -16.44 -41.07
N THR A 23 0.49 -16.14 -41.58
CA THR A 23 1.45 -15.21 -40.97
C THR A 23 1.04 -13.79 -41.38
N MET A 24 0.70 -12.92 -40.43
CA MET A 24 0.62 -11.48 -40.69
C MET A 24 1.90 -10.83 -40.12
N LEU A 25 2.58 -10.02 -40.92
CA LEU A 25 3.74 -9.21 -40.52
C LEU A 25 5.00 -10.00 -40.10
N GLY A 26 5.24 -11.20 -40.64
CA GLY A 26 6.46 -11.99 -40.39
C GLY A 26 6.51 -12.68 -39.01
N ILE A 27 5.52 -12.47 -38.16
CA ILE A 27 5.39 -13.09 -36.84
C ILE A 27 4.30 -14.18 -36.93
N PRO A 28 4.55 -15.42 -36.47
CA PRO A 28 3.53 -16.46 -36.49
C PRO A 28 2.37 -16.05 -35.58
N VAL A 29 1.15 -16.04 -36.14
CA VAL A 29 -0.11 -15.70 -35.43
C VAL A 29 -0.28 -16.37 -34.05
N PRO A 30 0.14 -17.63 -33.80
CA PRO A 30 0.08 -18.16 -32.43
C PRO A 30 0.88 -17.36 -31.41
N LEU A 31 2.01 -16.73 -31.78
CA LEU A 31 2.78 -15.88 -30.87
C LEU A 31 2.07 -14.56 -30.56
N VAL A 32 1.39 -13.98 -31.55
CA VAL A 32 0.60 -12.75 -31.36
C VAL A 32 -0.57 -13.02 -30.42
N LEU A 33 -1.25 -14.16 -30.59
CA LEU A 33 -2.31 -14.60 -29.67
C LEU A 33 -1.77 -14.81 -28.25
N LEU A 34 -0.59 -15.40 -28.10
CA LEU A 34 0.03 -15.62 -26.79
C LEU A 34 0.39 -14.29 -26.10
N ALA A 35 0.93 -13.32 -26.86
CA ALA A 35 1.22 -11.98 -26.36
C ALA A 35 -0.06 -11.22 -25.95
N LEU A 36 -1.13 -11.32 -26.75
CA LEU A 36 -2.43 -10.73 -26.42
C LEU A 36 -3.04 -11.34 -25.15
N VAL A 37 -2.96 -12.67 -25.00
CA VAL A 37 -3.42 -13.35 -23.79
C VAL A 37 -2.60 -12.93 -22.58
N ALA A 38 -1.27 -12.85 -22.69
CA ALA A 38 -0.41 -12.40 -21.61
C ALA A 38 -0.69 -10.93 -21.20
N ALA A 39 -0.85 -10.04 -22.17
CA ALA A 39 -1.20 -8.64 -21.92
C ALA A 39 -2.60 -8.51 -21.27
N ALA A 40 -3.58 -9.29 -21.72
CA ALA A 40 -4.91 -9.33 -21.10
C ALA A 40 -4.85 -9.88 -19.66
N LEU A 41 -4.07 -10.93 -19.40
CA LEU A 41 -3.86 -11.46 -18.05
C LEU A 41 -3.19 -10.44 -17.13
N LEU A 42 -2.16 -9.73 -17.60
CA LEU A 42 -1.53 -8.65 -16.85
C LEU A 42 -2.51 -7.50 -16.59
N GLY A 43 -3.32 -7.13 -17.59
CA GLY A 43 -4.38 -6.13 -17.43
C GLY A 43 -5.44 -6.52 -16.40
N VAL A 44 -5.84 -7.80 -16.34
CA VAL A 44 -6.77 -8.31 -15.32
C VAL A 44 -6.13 -8.31 -13.93
N GLN A 45 -4.84 -8.59 -13.80
CA GLN A 45 -4.15 -8.48 -12.51
C GLN A 45 -4.03 -7.03 -12.03
N LEU A 46 -3.79 -6.07 -12.94
CA LEU A 46 -3.83 -4.64 -12.60
C LEU A 46 -5.25 -4.19 -12.22
N ALA A 47 -6.29 -4.65 -12.93
CA ALA A 47 -7.67 -4.34 -12.58
C ALA A 47 -8.05 -4.93 -11.20
N GLY A 48 -7.60 -6.14 -10.88
CA GLY A 48 -7.80 -6.74 -9.55
C GLY A 48 -7.10 -6.00 -8.42
N ALA A 49 -5.91 -5.45 -8.66
CA ALA A 49 -5.23 -4.58 -7.70
C ALA A 49 -6.00 -3.25 -7.48
N LEU A 50 -6.52 -2.64 -8.54
CA LEU A 50 -7.37 -1.45 -8.43
C LEU A 50 -8.71 -1.75 -7.76
N GLU A 51 -9.31 -2.91 -8.00
CA GLU A 51 -10.51 -3.36 -7.29
C GLU A 51 -10.23 -3.64 -5.82
N GLN A 52 -9.07 -4.16 -5.43
CA GLN A 52 -8.70 -4.23 -4.00
C GLN A 52 -8.52 -2.84 -3.38
N THR A 53 -8.04 -1.86 -4.17
CA THR A 53 -7.91 -0.46 -3.73
C THR A 53 -9.27 0.24 -3.65
N THR A 54 -10.29 -0.22 -4.39
CA THR A 54 -11.61 0.42 -4.49
C THR A 54 -12.70 -0.31 -3.68
N ALA A 55 -12.64 -1.64 -3.57
CA ALA A 55 -13.62 -2.48 -2.86
C ALA A 55 -13.35 -2.58 -1.35
N GLY A 56 -12.21 -2.07 -0.85
CA GLY A 56 -12.05 -1.72 0.57
C GLY A 56 -12.98 -0.58 1.01
N ARG A 57 -13.62 0.12 0.06
CA ARG A 57 -14.59 1.18 0.29
C ARG A 57 -16.03 0.66 0.38
N THR A 58 -16.30 -0.36 1.19
CA THR A 58 -17.67 -0.58 1.71
C THR A 58 -17.67 -1.49 2.93
N ARG A 59 -17.84 -0.86 4.10
CA ARG A 59 -18.88 -1.11 5.12
C ARG A 59 -18.31 -0.98 6.54
N SER A 60 -17.88 0.22 6.91
CA SER A 60 -17.79 0.60 8.32
C SER A 60 -19.15 1.14 8.75
N VAL A 61 -19.74 0.48 9.74
CA VAL A 61 -20.99 0.87 10.39
C VAL A 61 -20.83 2.29 10.93
N THR A 62 -21.63 3.20 10.38
CA THR A 62 -21.65 4.60 10.76
C THR A 62 -22.41 4.75 12.08
N THR A 63 -21.69 4.95 13.19
CA THR A 63 -22.22 5.74 14.30
C THR A 63 -21.81 7.17 14.08
N SER A 64 -22.78 7.98 13.66
CA SER A 64 -22.62 9.38 13.30
C SER A 64 -22.26 10.22 14.53
N THR A 65 -21.06 10.78 14.53
CA THR A 65 -20.71 12.04 15.21
C THR A 65 -19.82 12.81 14.27
N ASP A 66 -20.18 14.07 13.97
CA ASP A 66 -19.50 15.00 13.06
C ASP A 66 -17.98 14.77 12.98
N THR A 67 -17.50 14.20 11.87
CA THR A 67 -16.07 14.00 11.66
C THR A 67 -15.61 14.74 10.41
N VAL A 68 -14.77 15.74 10.67
CA VAL A 68 -13.64 16.14 9.82
C VAL A 68 -13.07 14.90 9.10
N PRO A 69 -12.72 14.98 7.80
CA PRO A 69 -12.12 13.84 7.10
C PRO A 69 -10.83 13.43 7.84
N GLY A 70 -10.84 12.24 8.43
CA GLY A 70 -9.77 11.71 9.28
C GLY A 70 -10.12 10.30 9.76
N ALA A 71 -9.17 9.64 10.42
CA ALA A 71 -9.38 8.33 11.00
C ALA A 71 -10.55 8.32 12.01
N GLY A 72 -11.34 7.24 12.05
CA GLY A 72 -12.41 7.07 13.04
C GLY A 72 -11.83 7.06 14.46
N LYS A 73 -12.63 7.41 15.48
CA LYS A 73 -12.16 7.49 16.87
C LYS A 73 -12.58 6.28 17.71
N ASN A 74 -11.76 5.87 18.67
CA ASN A 74 -12.09 4.85 19.66
C ASN A 74 -12.98 5.42 20.79
N SER A 75 -13.34 4.58 21.76
CA SER A 75 -14.13 4.98 22.93
C SER A 75 -13.42 5.95 23.88
N ALA A 76 -12.09 6.06 23.80
CA ALA A 76 -11.29 7.04 24.55
C ALA A 76 -11.18 8.40 23.81
N GLY A 77 -11.61 8.46 22.54
CA GLY A 77 -11.56 9.65 21.70
C GLY A 77 -10.33 9.73 20.80
N ASP A 78 -9.46 8.71 20.80
CA ASP A 78 -8.22 8.67 20.03
C ASP A 78 -8.49 8.24 18.59
N PRO A 79 -7.80 8.82 17.60
CA PRO A 79 -7.87 8.38 16.21
C PRO A 79 -7.34 6.95 16.06
N VAL A 80 -8.12 6.10 15.39
CA VAL A 80 -7.80 4.71 15.10
C VAL A 80 -7.05 4.62 13.78
N LEU A 81 -5.74 4.44 13.85
CA LEU A 81 -4.86 4.42 12.70
C LEU A 81 -4.51 3.00 12.28
N THR A 82 -4.48 2.81 10.98
CA THR A 82 -3.97 1.61 10.32
C THR A 82 -2.97 2.07 9.27
N GLU A 83 -2.16 1.15 8.75
CA GLU A 83 -1.26 1.44 7.63
C GLU A 83 -2.01 2.09 6.45
N ALA A 84 -3.25 1.67 6.18
CA ALA A 84 -4.06 2.20 5.10
C ALA A 84 -4.57 3.63 5.33
N THR A 85 -4.74 4.06 6.58
CA THR A 85 -5.29 5.38 6.94
C THR A 85 -4.23 6.37 7.40
N LEU A 86 -3.01 5.90 7.65
CA LEU A 86 -1.92 6.72 8.19
C LEU A 86 -1.58 7.88 7.26
N GLY A 87 -1.42 7.64 5.95
CA GLY A 87 -1.01 8.69 5.02
C GLY A 87 -1.98 9.87 4.99
N THR A 88 -3.29 9.59 5.00
CA THR A 88 -4.32 10.63 5.06
C THR A 88 -4.34 11.36 6.40
N GLU A 89 -4.06 10.66 7.49
CA GLU A 89 -3.99 11.28 8.81
C GLU A 89 -2.78 12.21 8.94
N VAL A 90 -1.60 11.77 8.48
CA VAL A 90 -0.39 12.59 8.50
C VAL A 90 -0.57 13.84 7.65
N GLN A 91 -1.18 13.74 6.45
CA GLN A 91 -1.54 14.92 5.64
C GLN A 91 -2.46 15.86 6.43
N ARG A 92 -3.53 15.34 7.06
CA ARG A 92 -4.45 16.13 7.88
C ARG A 92 -3.73 16.84 9.03
N LEU A 93 -2.82 16.15 9.70
CA LEU A 93 -2.04 16.71 10.81
C LEU A 93 -1.04 17.76 10.35
N VAL A 94 -0.40 17.56 9.20
CA VAL A 94 0.44 18.59 8.58
C VAL A 94 -0.42 19.82 8.24
N ASP A 95 -1.64 19.65 7.73
CA ASP A 95 -2.50 20.78 7.35
C ASP A 95 -3.12 21.51 8.54
N THR A 96 -3.58 20.76 9.56
CA THR A 96 -4.48 21.27 10.62
C THR A 96 -3.98 21.04 12.04
N GLY A 97 -2.99 20.18 12.23
CA GLY A 97 -2.50 19.79 13.55
C GLY A 97 -1.96 20.97 14.35
N THR A 98 -1.78 20.75 15.64
CA THR A 98 -0.99 21.62 16.52
C THR A 98 0.02 20.74 17.21
N ILE A 99 1.26 21.19 17.32
CA ILE A 99 2.26 20.50 18.14
C ILE A 99 1.82 20.70 19.58
N GLN A 100 1.18 19.70 20.18
CA GLN A 100 0.97 19.68 21.61
C GLN A 100 2.06 18.78 22.21
N PRO A 101 3.09 19.37 22.83
CA PRO A 101 4.03 18.57 23.60
C PRO A 101 3.26 17.99 24.80
N MET A 102 2.98 16.69 24.74
CA MET A 102 2.40 15.96 25.86
C MET A 102 3.50 15.70 26.88
N THR A 103 3.29 16.12 28.13
CA THR A 103 4.30 15.97 29.20
C THR A 103 4.51 14.53 29.65
N SER A 104 3.67 13.60 29.17
CA SER A 104 3.67 12.19 29.56
C SER A 104 4.54 11.30 28.67
N PHE A 105 5.02 11.78 27.53
CA PHE A 105 5.77 10.97 26.56
C PHE A 105 7.00 11.70 26.04
N ASP A 106 8.20 11.12 26.25
CA ASP A 106 9.46 11.67 25.73
C ASP A 106 9.74 11.15 24.31
N ALA A 107 9.10 11.79 23.34
CA ALA A 107 9.27 11.49 21.93
C ALA A 107 10.73 11.68 21.45
N ALA A 108 11.47 12.62 22.05
CA ALA A 108 12.84 12.91 21.65
C ALA A 108 13.81 11.83 22.17
N GLN A 109 13.58 11.28 23.35
CA GLN A 109 14.30 10.11 23.82
C GLN A 109 13.95 8.87 23.00
N CYS A 110 12.65 8.63 22.75
CA CYS A 110 12.20 7.51 21.93
C CYS A 110 12.87 7.50 20.54
N LEU A 111 12.83 8.62 19.79
CA LEU A 111 13.47 8.66 18.46
C LEU A 111 14.97 8.44 18.52
N ARG A 112 15.67 8.95 19.55
CA ARG A 112 17.10 8.69 19.74
C ARG A 112 17.39 7.21 19.98
N GLU A 113 16.58 6.53 20.78
CA GLU A 113 16.66 5.08 21.00
C GLU A 113 16.41 4.29 19.69
N GLN A 114 15.54 4.79 18.81
CA GLN A 114 15.32 4.25 17.46
C GLN A 114 16.44 4.61 16.46
N GLY A 115 17.45 5.38 16.86
CA GLY A 115 18.54 5.83 15.98
C GLY A 115 18.12 6.93 14.98
N VAL A 116 16.99 7.59 15.22
CA VAL A 116 16.47 8.68 14.40
C VAL A 116 16.95 10.02 14.96
N SER A 117 17.58 10.84 14.11
CA SER A 117 18.08 12.17 14.46
C SER A 117 17.21 13.32 13.93
N ASP A 118 16.08 13.00 13.30
CA ASP A 118 15.18 13.98 12.71
C ASP A 118 14.46 14.82 13.76
N SER A 119 13.95 15.98 13.32
CA SER A 119 13.10 16.81 14.17
C SER A 119 11.68 16.27 14.19
N ILE A 120 11.06 16.25 15.38
CA ILE A 120 9.65 15.90 15.54
C ILE A 120 8.81 17.06 15.05
N LEU A 121 7.94 16.78 14.09
CA LEU A 121 7.03 17.73 13.47
C LEU A 121 5.66 17.67 14.10
N ILE A 122 5.17 16.46 14.39
CA ILE A 122 3.86 16.20 14.99
C ILE A 122 4.00 15.04 15.96
N LEU A 123 3.29 15.15 17.09
CA LEU A 123 3.11 14.09 18.07
C LEU A 123 1.61 13.98 18.36
N GLU A 124 1.03 12.79 18.20
CA GLU A 124 -0.38 12.53 18.50
C GLU A 124 -0.55 11.17 19.18
N GLU A 125 -1.46 11.08 20.15
CA GLU A 125 -1.87 9.81 20.75
C GLU A 125 -2.89 9.13 19.85
N VAL A 126 -2.68 7.85 19.57
CA VAL A 126 -3.43 7.11 18.55
C VAL A 126 -3.74 5.70 19.03
N ALA A 127 -4.78 5.10 18.46
CA ALA A 127 -5.05 3.68 18.60
C ALA A 127 -4.61 2.96 17.32
N TRP A 128 -3.59 2.10 17.40
CA TRP A 128 -3.03 1.41 16.26
C TRP A 128 -3.72 0.08 15.97
N GLY A 129 -4.03 -0.15 14.70
CA GLY A 129 -4.57 -1.41 14.19
C GLY A 129 -6.04 -1.66 14.52
N GLY A 130 -6.55 -2.82 14.10
CA GLY A 130 -7.92 -3.25 14.36
C GLY A 130 -8.20 -3.57 15.84
N ASP A 131 -7.14 -3.88 16.59
CA ASP A 131 -7.20 -4.19 18.01
C ASP A 131 -7.18 -2.92 18.89
N GLY A 132 -6.92 -1.76 18.29
CA GLY A 132 -6.94 -0.47 18.98
C GLY A 132 -5.82 -0.31 20.02
N THR A 133 -4.63 -0.86 19.74
CA THR A 133 -3.47 -0.78 20.64
C THR A 133 -3.08 0.67 20.86
N ALA A 134 -3.08 1.14 22.10
CA ALA A 134 -2.65 2.51 22.40
C ALA A 134 -1.19 2.72 21.96
N GLY A 135 -0.93 3.85 21.31
CA GLY A 135 0.39 4.19 20.80
C GLY A 135 0.53 5.68 20.53
N TRP A 136 1.75 6.08 20.18
CA TRP A 136 2.08 7.44 19.78
C TRP A 136 2.45 7.46 18.32
N LEU A 137 1.83 8.36 17.56
CA LEU A 137 2.25 8.72 16.22
C LEU A 137 3.26 9.86 16.29
N LEU A 138 4.47 9.58 15.83
CA LEU A 138 5.55 10.55 15.64
C LEU A 138 5.72 10.80 14.15
N VAL A 139 5.47 12.03 13.72
CA VAL A 139 5.85 12.48 12.37
C VAL A 139 7.13 13.26 12.49
N HIS A 140 8.17 12.85 11.77
CA HIS A 140 9.49 13.47 11.81
C HIS A 140 10.07 13.64 10.41
N GLY A 141 11.01 14.57 10.29
CA GLY A 141 11.70 14.80 9.03
C GLY A 141 12.71 15.95 9.10
N PRO A 142 13.40 16.21 7.98
CA PRO A 142 14.45 17.21 7.89
C PRO A 142 13.92 18.65 7.72
N MET A 143 12.64 18.79 7.37
CA MET A 143 12.00 20.08 7.09
C MET A 143 10.95 20.38 8.16
N ASP A 144 10.79 21.66 8.50
CA ASP A 144 9.70 22.11 9.35
C ASP A 144 8.34 21.96 8.65
N ARG A 145 7.29 22.03 9.45
CA ARG A 145 5.92 21.80 9.01
C ARG A 145 5.45 22.86 8.01
N GLU A 146 5.78 24.13 8.22
CA GLU A 146 5.39 25.23 7.33
C GLU A 146 6.00 25.05 5.93
N THR A 147 7.27 24.66 5.88
CA THR A 147 7.97 24.33 4.63
C THR A 147 7.33 23.13 3.93
N LEU A 148 6.98 22.07 4.67
CA LEU A 148 6.30 20.89 4.14
C LEU A 148 4.92 21.20 3.57
N ARG A 149 4.14 22.05 4.24
CA ARG A 149 2.82 22.48 3.75
C ARG A 149 2.91 23.26 2.43
N ALA A 150 3.90 24.13 2.31
CA ALA A 150 4.06 24.99 1.14
C ALA A 150 4.60 24.25 -0.09
N ASN A 151 5.49 23.27 0.12
CA ASN A 151 6.23 22.63 -0.98
C ASN A 151 5.89 21.16 -1.18
N GLY A 152 5.15 20.54 -0.24
CA GLY A 152 5.05 19.09 -0.15
C GLY A 152 6.40 18.46 0.25
N GLY A 153 6.44 17.14 0.29
CA GLY A 153 7.68 16.42 0.59
C GLY A 153 7.43 15.00 1.05
N ILE A 154 8.51 14.35 1.48
CA ILE A 154 8.44 13.05 2.15
C ILE A 154 8.78 13.29 3.62
N VAL A 155 7.93 12.78 4.50
CA VAL A 155 8.15 12.72 5.94
C VAL A 155 8.16 11.27 6.38
N SER A 156 8.87 10.97 7.46
CA SER A 156 8.79 9.66 8.07
C SER A 156 7.77 9.70 9.19
N ALA A 157 6.95 8.66 9.26
CA ALA A 157 5.98 8.45 10.32
C ALA A 157 6.35 7.17 11.06
N THR A 158 6.31 7.25 12.38
CA THR A 158 6.65 6.13 13.26
C THR A 158 5.57 6.02 14.32
N VAL A 159 5.04 4.82 14.51
CA VAL A 159 4.07 4.50 15.55
C VAL A 159 4.76 3.63 16.59
N VAL A 160 4.74 4.06 17.84
CA VAL A 160 5.43 3.39 18.95
C VAL A 160 4.50 3.16 20.14
N LEU A 161 4.87 2.23 21.00
CA LEU A 161 4.20 1.98 22.27
C LEU A 161 4.44 3.15 23.25
N PRO A 162 3.51 3.39 24.21
CA PRO A 162 3.67 4.41 25.25
C PRO A 162 4.90 4.25 26.15
N SER A 163 5.51 3.06 26.16
CA SER A 163 6.75 2.75 26.89
C SER A 163 8.01 3.24 26.19
N CYS A 164 7.95 3.66 24.93
CA CYS A 164 9.14 4.16 24.24
C CYS A 164 9.70 5.40 24.94
N GLY A 165 11.03 5.50 25.07
CA GLY A 165 11.67 6.65 25.72
C GLY A 165 11.57 6.67 27.25
N THR A 166 11.08 5.60 27.90
CA THR A 166 11.10 5.51 29.38
C THR A 166 12.48 5.15 29.94
N GLY A 167 13.45 4.78 29.08
CA GLY A 167 14.80 4.38 29.50
C GLY A 167 14.83 3.04 30.24
N ASP A 168 13.91 2.13 29.93
CA ASP A 168 13.90 0.77 30.48
C ASP A 168 15.01 -0.06 29.79
N GLU A 169 16.10 -0.34 30.49
CA GLU A 169 17.28 -1.02 29.94
C GLU A 169 17.00 -2.48 29.52
N ASP A 170 15.92 -3.08 30.03
CA ASP A 170 15.53 -4.46 29.73
C ASP A 170 14.76 -4.59 28.40
N ARG A 171 14.35 -3.46 27.79
CA ARG A 171 13.61 -3.45 26.51
C ARG A 171 14.47 -2.99 25.35
N THR A 172 14.32 -3.68 24.23
CA THR A 172 14.96 -3.23 22.99
C THR A 172 14.10 -2.18 22.28
N PRO A 173 14.69 -1.19 21.60
CA PRO A 173 13.91 -0.19 20.85
C PRO A 173 12.96 -0.81 19.82
N ALA A 174 13.31 -1.97 19.27
CA ALA A 174 12.47 -2.70 18.32
C ALA A 174 11.17 -3.26 18.95
N GLU A 175 11.13 -3.48 20.27
CA GLU A 175 9.92 -3.95 20.97
C GLU A 175 8.88 -2.84 21.14
N ASP A 176 9.33 -1.59 21.22
CA ASP A 176 8.43 -0.43 21.31
C ASP A 176 7.95 0.04 19.93
N LEU A 177 8.50 -0.48 18.84
CA LEU A 177 8.11 -0.11 17.48
C LEU A 177 6.88 -0.90 17.01
N LEU A 178 5.78 -0.20 16.77
CA LEU A 178 4.57 -0.79 16.17
C LEU A 178 4.61 -0.74 14.64
N TRP A 179 5.08 0.38 14.09
CA TRP A 179 5.16 0.60 12.64
C TRP A 179 6.11 1.76 12.32
N SER A 180 6.81 1.71 11.19
CA SER A 180 7.55 2.84 10.64
C SER A 180 7.51 2.82 9.12
N GLY A 181 7.47 4.00 8.51
CA GLY A 181 7.50 4.16 7.07
C GLY A 181 7.44 5.61 6.62
N ASP A 182 7.60 5.80 5.32
CA ASP A 182 7.59 7.12 4.70
C ASP A 182 6.22 7.47 4.14
N VAL A 183 5.83 8.73 4.31
CA VAL A 183 4.56 9.30 3.84
C VAL A 183 4.85 10.48 2.93
N MET A 184 4.25 10.47 1.74
CA MET A 184 4.30 11.60 0.82
C MET A 184 3.22 12.62 1.18
N ILE A 185 3.65 13.86 1.37
CA ILE A 185 2.81 15.03 1.68
C ILE A 185 2.67 15.88 0.43
N GLY A 186 1.43 16.20 0.09
CA GLY A 186 1.11 17.11 -1.01
C GLY A 186 1.37 18.56 -0.64
N ALA A 187 1.75 19.37 -1.63
CA ALA A 187 1.75 20.82 -1.51
C ALA A 187 0.31 21.35 -1.57
N LEU A 188 0.03 22.41 -0.80
CA LEU A 188 -1.24 23.16 -0.83
C LEU A 188 -1.36 24.10 -2.04
#